data_AF-A0A522Z6X4-F1
#
_entry.id   AF-A0A522Z6X4-F1
#
_cell.length_a   1.000
_cell.length_b   1.000
_cell.length_c   1.000
_cell.angle_alpha   90.00
_cell.angle_beta   90.00
_cell.angle_gamma   90.00
#
_symmetry.space_group_name_H-M   'P 1'
#
loop_
_entity.id
_entity.type
_entity.pdbx_description
1 polymer ?
#
loop_
_entity_poly.entity_id
_entity_poly.type
_entity_poly.pdbx_seq_one_letter_code
_entity_poly.pdbx_strand_id
1 'polypeptide(L)'
;MAKHSKQAPEAKAPVGVKQTMAKPISSYTDPEQLRTLMQNAKRMGRDDIWRQAFDQLCSLEGADKEDPLERAFYRTLAAYELLLTQKNGRATRASRTRLKLKGKGVVACLEDWAKSKEPPESFELLVANGMVELTGEQLVLTYPDRFSAEAVAGATARLATLTQTAPAS
;
A
#
# COMPACT_ATOMS: atom_id res chain seq x y z
N MET A 1 -4.59 23.06 -61.97
CA MET A 1 -5.56 23.04 -60.85
C MET A 1 -6.14 21.63 -60.82
N ALA A 2 -5.87 20.77 -59.84
CA ALA A 2 -6.64 20.70 -58.60
C ALA A 2 -5.84 19.93 -57.52
N LYS A 3 -6.01 20.38 -56.27
CA LYS A 3 -5.31 19.94 -55.06
C LYS A 3 -5.90 18.61 -54.56
N HIS A 4 -5.06 17.62 -54.26
CA HIS A 4 -5.43 16.46 -53.45
C HIS A 4 -5.12 16.78 -51.99
N SER A 5 -6.16 17.08 -51.21
CA SER A 5 -6.05 17.27 -49.76
C SER A 5 -6.41 15.99 -49.03
N LYS A 6 -5.49 15.58 -48.14
CA LYS A 6 -5.58 14.48 -47.19
C LYS A 6 -6.83 14.57 -46.31
N GLN A 7 -7.51 13.45 -46.08
CA GLN A 7 -8.50 13.32 -45.01
C GLN A 7 -7.86 12.54 -43.85
N ALA A 8 -7.73 13.21 -42.70
CA ALA A 8 -7.35 12.61 -41.44
C ALA A 8 -8.59 11.97 -40.77
N PRO A 9 -8.45 10.87 -40.00
CA PRO A 9 -9.58 10.26 -39.32
C PRO A 9 -10.03 11.12 -38.12
N GLU A 10 -11.35 11.30 -38.03
CA GLU A 10 -12.04 12.04 -36.97
C GLU A 10 -11.64 11.58 -35.56
N ALA A 11 -11.22 12.55 -34.74
CA ALA A 11 -11.09 12.39 -33.31
C ALA A 11 -12.48 12.16 -32.69
N LYS A 12 -12.69 10.98 -32.08
CA LYS A 12 -13.87 10.74 -31.24
C LYS A 12 -13.84 11.69 -30.05
N ALA A 13 -14.93 12.44 -29.89
CA ALA A 13 -15.16 13.39 -28.80
C ALA A 13 -15.00 12.74 -27.42
N PRO A 14 -14.54 13.49 -26.40
CA PRO A 14 -14.39 12.98 -25.05
C PRO A 14 -15.78 12.68 -24.47
N VAL A 15 -16.00 11.42 -24.09
CA VAL A 15 -17.20 11.00 -23.36
C VAL A 15 -17.20 11.74 -22.02
N GLY A 16 -18.15 12.68 -21.87
CA GLY A 16 -18.34 13.44 -20.66
C GLY A 16 -18.57 12.52 -19.46
N VAL A 17 -17.66 12.56 -18.50
CA VAL A 17 -17.81 11.88 -17.22
C VAL A 17 -18.92 12.59 -16.46
N LYS A 18 -20.11 12.00 -16.45
CA LYS A 18 -21.21 12.42 -15.57
C LYS A 18 -20.75 12.25 -14.12
N GLN A 19 -20.51 13.35 -13.43
CA GLN A 19 -20.24 13.34 -11.99
C GLN A 19 -21.55 13.04 -11.25
N THR A 20 -21.84 11.75 -11.07
CA THR A 20 -22.84 11.31 -10.09
C THR A 20 -22.20 11.43 -8.71
N MET A 21 -22.89 12.07 -7.75
CA MET A 21 -22.47 12.27 -6.36
C MET A 21 -21.72 11.03 -5.84
N ALA A 22 -20.39 11.09 -5.80
CA ALA A 22 -19.58 9.94 -5.47
C ALA A 22 -19.79 9.61 -3.99
N LYS A 23 -20.33 8.42 -3.70
CA LYS A 23 -20.37 7.86 -2.35
C LYS A 23 -18.95 7.94 -1.73
N PRO A 24 -18.82 8.11 -0.41
CA PRO A 24 -17.50 8.23 0.22
C PRO A 24 -16.65 7.00 -0.10
N ILE A 25 -15.34 7.19 -0.32
CA ILE A 25 -14.44 6.10 -0.73
C ILE A 25 -14.45 4.95 0.28
N SER A 26 -14.63 5.26 1.58
CA SER A 26 -14.78 4.29 2.66
C SER A 26 -16.00 3.35 2.54
N SER A 27 -16.98 3.70 1.70
CA SER A 27 -18.16 2.85 1.44
C SER A 27 -17.96 1.84 0.31
N TYR A 28 -16.80 1.87 -0.37
CA TYR A 28 -16.49 0.88 -1.40
C TYR A 28 -15.97 -0.40 -0.76
N THR A 29 -16.67 -1.50 -1.03
CA THR A 29 -16.33 -2.85 -0.56
C THR A 29 -15.86 -3.78 -1.69
N ASP A 30 -15.94 -3.32 -2.94
CA ASP A 30 -15.48 -4.05 -4.12
C ASP A 30 -14.03 -3.65 -4.46
N PRO A 31 -13.05 -4.58 -4.35
CA PRO A 31 -11.65 -4.31 -4.68
C PRO A 31 -11.43 -3.83 -6.12
N GLU A 32 -12.21 -4.30 -7.09
CA GLU A 32 -12.04 -3.92 -8.50
C GLU A 32 -12.47 -2.47 -8.74
N GLN A 33 -13.53 -2.01 -8.07
CA GLN A 33 -13.93 -0.60 -8.10
C GLN A 33 -12.86 0.30 -7.49
N LEU A 34 -12.23 -0.12 -6.39
CA LEU A 34 -11.13 0.63 -5.76
C LEU A 34 -9.89 0.69 -6.66
N ARG A 35 -9.52 -0.42 -7.32
CA ARG A 35 -8.43 -0.43 -8.32
C ARG A 35 -8.72 0.50 -9.49
N THR A 36 -9.96 0.51 -9.97
CA THR A 36 -10.41 1.42 -11.03
C THR A 36 -10.32 2.89 -10.59
N LEU A 37 -10.75 3.19 -9.36
CA LEU A 37 -10.60 4.53 -8.77
C LEU A 37 -9.14 4.95 -8.70
N MET A 38 -8.25 4.07 -8.24
CA MET A 38 -6.81 4.33 -8.20
C MET A 38 -6.23 4.63 -9.58
N GLN A 39 -6.59 3.85 -10.61
CA GLN A 39 -6.11 4.09 -11.98
C GLN A 39 -6.60 5.45 -12.53
N ASN A 40 -7.88 5.76 -12.31
CA ASN A 40 -8.45 7.04 -12.72
C ASN A 40 -7.83 8.23 -11.97
N ALA A 41 -7.62 8.09 -10.67
CA ALA A 41 -6.98 9.10 -9.83
C ALA A 41 -5.56 9.42 -10.35
N LYS A 42 -4.74 8.40 -10.65
CA LYS A 42 -3.42 8.61 -11.26
C LYS A 42 -3.51 9.31 -12.61
N ARG A 43 -4.43 8.89 -13.50
CA ARG A 43 -4.64 9.54 -14.81
C ARG A 43 -5.02 11.01 -14.68
N MET A 44 -5.67 11.39 -13.58
CA MET A 44 -6.15 12.75 -13.31
C MET A 44 -5.23 13.55 -12.37
N GLY A 45 -4.10 13.00 -11.93
CA GLY A 45 -3.21 13.66 -10.96
C GLY A 45 -3.84 13.90 -9.59
N ARG A 46 -4.78 13.05 -9.18
CA ARG A 46 -5.53 13.16 -7.90
C ARG A 46 -4.96 12.21 -6.86
N ASP A 47 -3.77 12.52 -6.35
CA ASP A 47 -3.07 11.67 -5.38
C ASP A 47 -3.84 11.50 -4.06
N ASP A 48 -4.66 12.49 -3.69
CA ASP A 48 -5.56 12.44 -2.54
C ASP A 48 -6.62 11.32 -2.66
N ILE A 49 -7.21 11.19 -3.85
CA ILE A 49 -8.19 10.13 -4.17
C ILE A 49 -7.47 8.79 -4.29
N TRP A 50 -6.29 8.78 -4.89
CA TRP A 50 -5.47 7.58 -4.99
C TRP A 50 -5.15 7.03 -3.60
N ARG A 51 -4.71 7.88 -2.66
CA ARG A 51 -4.37 7.47 -1.29
C ARG A 51 -5.58 6.94 -0.55
N GLN A 52 -6.72 7.63 -0.61
CA GLN A 52 -7.97 7.15 0.01
C GLN A 52 -8.43 5.80 -0.54
N ALA A 53 -8.37 5.60 -1.86
CA ALA A 53 -8.76 4.35 -2.49
C ALA A 53 -7.77 3.22 -2.18
N PHE A 54 -6.48 3.52 -2.13
CA PHE A 54 -5.43 2.61 -1.69
C PHE A 54 -5.66 2.17 -0.24
N ASP A 55 -5.85 3.12 0.68
CA ASP A 55 -6.08 2.84 2.09
C ASP A 55 -7.32 1.97 2.30
N GLN A 56 -8.42 2.31 1.61
CA GLN A 56 -9.63 1.50 1.66
C GLN A 56 -9.38 0.08 1.13
N LEU A 57 -8.70 -0.06 -0.01
CA LEU A 57 -8.40 -1.37 -0.60
C LEU A 57 -7.56 -2.23 0.34
N CYS A 58 -6.55 -1.65 0.98
CA CYS A 58 -5.75 -2.33 2.00
C CYS A 58 -6.59 -2.71 3.22
N SER A 59 -7.56 -1.87 3.63
CA SER A 59 -8.39 -2.14 4.81
C SER A 59 -9.35 -3.32 4.64
N LEU A 60 -9.75 -3.62 3.40
CA LEU A 60 -10.56 -4.80 3.08
C LEU A 60 -9.78 -6.10 3.34
N GLU A 61 -8.46 -6.07 3.20
CA GLU A 61 -7.59 -7.21 3.48
C GLU A 61 -7.41 -7.36 5.00
N GLY A 62 -7.99 -8.43 5.55
CA GLY A 62 -8.00 -8.70 6.99
C GLY A 62 -9.23 -8.18 7.72
N ALA A 63 -10.25 -7.66 7.02
CA ALA A 63 -11.52 -7.25 7.63
C ALA A 63 -12.25 -8.40 8.35
N ASP A 64 -11.96 -9.64 7.99
CA ASP A 64 -12.45 -10.87 8.62
C ASP A 64 -11.67 -11.26 9.89
N LYS A 65 -10.57 -10.57 10.23
CA LYS A 65 -9.74 -10.90 11.39
C LYS A 65 -10.27 -10.24 12.65
N GLU A 66 -10.50 -11.06 13.66
CA GLU A 66 -10.91 -10.62 15.00
C GLU A 66 -9.76 -9.91 15.73
N ASP A 67 -8.56 -10.51 15.73
CA ASP A 67 -7.37 -9.93 16.37
C ASP A 67 -6.97 -8.61 15.66
N PRO A 68 -6.93 -7.47 16.37
CA PRO A 68 -6.52 -6.19 15.82
C PRO A 68 -5.12 -6.18 15.19
N LEU A 69 -4.17 -6.92 15.75
CA LEU A 69 -2.81 -7.04 15.21
C LEU A 69 -2.83 -7.79 13.89
N GLU A 70 -3.57 -8.89 13.80
CA GLU A 70 -3.69 -9.64 12.54
C GLU A 70 -4.37 -8.77 11.47
N ARG A 71 -5.47 -8.11 11.79
CA ARG A 71 -6.15 -7.18 10.88
C ARG A 71 -5.20 -6.10 10.35
N ALA A 72 -4.42 -5.47 11.22
CA ALA A 72 -3.45 -4.46 10.83
C ALA A 72 -2.29 -5.03 9.99
N PHE A 73 -1.86 -6.26 10.28
CA PHE A 73 -0.84 -6.95 9.50
C PHE A 73 -1.31 -7.28 8.09
N TYR A 74 -2.55 -7.75 7.91
CA TYR A 74 -3.09 -8.00 6.57
C TYR A 74 -3.24 -6.71 5.76
N ARG A 75 -3.62 -5.60 6.39
CA ARG A 75 -3.58 -4.26 5.76
C ARG A 75 -2.17 -3.89 5.28
N THR A 76 -1.16 -4.11 6.13
CA THR A 76 0.26 -3.89 5.81
C THR A 76 0.71 -4.75 4.63
N LEU A 77 0.37 -6.04 4.66
CA LEU A 77 0.71 -7.00 3.60
C LEU A 77 0.07 -6.60 2.27
N ALA A 78 -1.18 -6.17 2.28
CA ALA A 78 -1.89 -5.69 1.10
C ALA A 78 -1.22 -4.45 0.51
N ALA A 79 -0.86 -3.48 1.36
CA ALA A 79 -0.13 -2.28 0.93
C ALA A 79 1.20 -2.65 0.26
N TYR A 80 1.96 -3.55 0.89
CA TYR A 80 3.21 -4.04 0.33
C TYR A 80 3.03 -4.73 -1.02
N GLU A 81 2.04 -5.61 -1.18
CA GLU A 81 1.76 -6.31 -2.44
C GLU A 81 1.27 -5.37 -3.56
N LEU A 82 0.50 -4.33 -3.22
CA LEU A 82 0.10 -3.29 -4.17
C LEU A 82 1.31 -2.47 -4.64
N LEU A 83 2.25 -2.12 -3.75
CA LEU A 83 3.47 -1.43 -4.12
C LEU A 83 4.42 -2.33 -4.93
N LEU A 84 4.53 -3.61 -4.58
CA LEU A 84 5.29 -4.59 -5.38
C LEU A 84 4.71 -4.71 -6.79
N THR A 85 3.38 -4.72 -6.91
CA THR A 85 2.70 -4.78 -8.20
C THR A 85 3.01 -3.54 -9.04
N GLN A 86 3.07 -2.36 -8.42
CA GLN A 86 3.47 -1.13 -9.09
C GLN A 86 4.95 -1.15 -9.50
N LYS A 87 5.85 -1.53 -8.57
CA LYS A 87 7.29 -1.65 -8.80
C LYS A 87 7.60 -2.59 -9.96
N ASN A 88 6.92 -3.73 -10.04
CA ASN A 88 7.21 -4.78 -11.03
C ASN A 88 6.41 -4.67 -12.32
N GLY A 89 5.43 -3.75 -12.40
CA GLY A 89 4.52 -3.62 -13.56
C GLY A 89 3.59 -4.81 -13.80
N ARG A 90 3.50 -5.74 -12.85
CA ARG A 90 2.64 -6.95 -12.93
C ARG A 90 2.18 -7.35 -11.55
N ALA A 91 1.02 -8.03 -11.48
CA ALA A 91 0.48 -8.55 -10.24
C ALA A 91 1.54 -9.36 -9.49
N THR A 92 1.93 -8.89 -8.32
CA THR A 92 3.01 -9.47 -7.51
C THR A 92 2.52 -9.67 -6.09
N ARG A 93 2.67 -10.90 -5.60
CA ARG A 93 2.41 -11.26 -4.20
C ARG A 93 3.70 -11.44 -3.42
N ALA A 94 3.65 -11.18 -2.12
CA ALA A 94 4.74 -11.41 -1.19
C ALA A 94 4.74 -12.90 -0.76
N SER A 95 4.97 -13.81 -1.72
CA SER A 95 4.80 -15.25 -1.54
C SER A 95 5.60 -15.82 -0.37
N ARG A 96 6.84 -15.33 -0.15
CA ARG A 96 7.68 -15.73 0.98
C ARG A 96 7.07 -15.34 2.32
N THR A 97 6.56 -14.12 2.43
CA THR A 97 5.85 -13.62 3.61
C THR A 97 4.58 -14.43 3.87
N ARG A 98 3.76 -14.67 2.84
CA ARG A 98 2.54 -15.48 2.96
C ARG A 98 2.82 -16.93 3.38
N LEU A 99 3.88 -17.54 2.85
CA LEU A 99 4.30 -18.89 3.25
C LEU A 99 4.74 -18.92 4.72
N LYS A 100 5.53 -17.93 5.15
CA LYS A 100 5.98 -17.80 6.54
C LYS A 100 4.81 -17.58 7.49
N LEU A 101 3.84 -16.74 7.11
CA LEU A 101 2.64 -16.46 7.87
C LEU A 101 1.84 -17.74 8.14
N LYS A 102 1.67 -18.60 7.12
CA LYS A 102 0.97 -19.89 7.27
C LYS A 102 1.67 -20.84 8.26
N GLY A 103 2.99 -20.76 8.36
CA GLY A 103 3.78 -21.65 9.22
C GLY A 103 3.95 -21.15 10.66
N LYS A 104 4.13 -19.85 10.87
CA LYS A 104 4.55 -19.27 12.16
C LYS A 104 3.61 -18.19 12.74
N GLY A 105 2.65 -17.70 11.97
CA GLY A 105 1.74 -16.63 12.39
C GLY A 105 2.34 -15.22 12.32
N VAL A 106 1.52 -14.22 12.65
CA VAL A 106 1.83 -12.78 12.50
C VAL A 106 2.94 -12.33 13.44
N VAL A 107 2.85 -12.69 14.73
CA VAL A 107 3.80 -12.23 15.76
C VAL A 107 5.24 -12.62 15.39
N ALA A 108 5.47 -13.90 15.08
CA ALA A 108 6.80 -14.37 14.69
C ALA A 108 7.31 -13.71 13.40
N CYS A 109 6.43 -13.37 12.46
CA CYS A 109 6.83 -12.67 11.24
C CYS A 109 7.33 -11.25 11.55
N LEU A 110 6.58 -10.51 12.37
CA LEU A 110 6.92 -9.14 12.78
C LEU A 110 8.15 -9.09 13.69
N GLU A 111 8.31 -10.07 14.59
CA GLU A 111 9.53 -10.20 15.39
C GLU A 111 10.77 -10.37 14.52
N ASP A 112 10.72 -11.26 13.54
CA ASP A 112 11.84 -11.49 12.64
C ASP A 112 12.18 -10.24 11.81
N TRP A 113 11.18 -9.45 11.42
CA TRP A 113 11.39 -8.19 10.72
C TRP A 113 12.03 -7.13 11.63
N ALA A 114 11.49 -6.94 12.83
CA ALA A 114 12.00 -5.96 13.78
C ALA A 114 13.44 -6.26 14.23
N LYS A 115 13.79 -7.55 14.39
CA LYS A 115 15.13 -8.01 14.82
C LYS A 115 16.12 -8.17 13.67
N SER A 116 15.68 -8.05 12.41
CA SER A 116 16.58 -8.23 11.27
C SER A 116 17.63 -7.12 11.17
N LYS A 117 18.87 -7.49 10.83
CA LYS A 117 19.98 -6.55 10.69
C LYS A 117 19.74 -5.55 9.55
N GLU A 118 19.25 -6.04 8.43
CA GLU A 118 18.92 -5.23 7.25
C GLU A 118 17.42 -4.92 7.23
N PRO A 119 17.00 -3.75 6.73
CA PRO A 119 15.60 -3.45 6.52
C PRO A 119 14.91 -4.51 5.65
N PRO A 120 13.73 -5.02 6.04
CA PRO A 120 12.96 -5.85 5.14
C PRO A 120 12.51 -5.02 3.93
N GLU A 121 12.44 -5.63 2.75
CA GLU A 121 12.00 -4.93 1.51
C GLU A 121 10.62 -4.25 1.69
N SER A 122 9.74 -4.83 2.52
CA SER A 122 8.46 -4.19 2.87
C SER A 122 8.64 -2.85 3.57
N PHE A 123 9.59 -2.74 4.51
CA PHE A 123 9.89 -1.48 5.19
C PHE A 123 10.40 -0.44 4.19
N GLU A 124 11.41 -0.79 3.39
CA GLU A 124 11.99 0.13 2.41
C GLU A 124 10.94 0.65 1.42
N LEU A 125 10.12 -0.27 0.90
CA LEU A 125 9.12 0.08 -0.11
C LEU A 125 8.00 0.96 0.46
N LEU A 126 7.53 0.67 1.68
CA LEU A 126 6.50 1.49 2.33
C LEU A 126 7.03 2.87 2.72
N VAL A 127 8.24 2.95 3.29
CA VAL A 127 8.89 4.22 3.63
C VAL A 127 9.10 5.09 2.39
N ALA A 128 9.63 4.52 1.30
CA ALA A 128 9.86 5.24 0.05
C ALA A 128 8.56 5.80 -0.58
N ASN A 129 7.39 5.28 -0.18
CA ASN A 129 6.08 5.74 -0.63
C ASN A 129 5.33 6.58 0.43
N GLY A 130 6.01 7.02 1.50
CA GLY A 130 5.39 7.80 2.57
C GLY A 130 4.28 7.05 3.30
N MET A 131 4.49 5.75 3.52
CA MET A 131 3.55 4.83 4.19
C MET A 131 4.17 4.22 5.45
N VAL A 132 4.90 5.04 6.23
CA VAL A 132 5.59 4.60 7.45
C VAL A 132 4.63 3.97 8.45
N GLU A 133 3.40 4.47 8.51
CA GLU A 133 2.33 4.00 9.38
C GLU A 133 1.86 2.57 9.07
N LEU A 134 2.16 2.08 7.86
CA LEU A 134 1.85 0.73 7.41
C LEU A 134 3.04 -0.22 7.53
N THR A 135 4.16 0.19 8.15
CA THR A 135 5.33 -0.68 8.32
C THR A 135 5.10 -1.72 9.43
N GLY A 136 5.78 -2.86 9.35
CA GLY A 136 5.72 -3.87 10.40
C GLY A 136 6.31 -3.37 11.73
N GLU A 137 7.33 -2.52 11.65
CA GLU A 137 7.95 -1.83 12.78
C GLU A 137 6.95 -0.92 13.49
N GLN A 138 6.14 -0.16 12.75
CA GLN A 138 5.07 0.63 13.35
C GLN A 138 4.05 -0.27 14.05
N LEU A 139 3.70 -1.44 13.49
CA LEU A 139 2.81 -2.39 14.17
C LEU A 139 3.41 -2.91 15.48
N VAL A 140 4.71 -3.21 15.51
CA VAL A 140 5.40 -3.63 16.74
C VAL A 140 5.31 -2.55 17.82
N LEU A 141 5.50 -1.27 17.45
CA LEU A 141 5.37 -0.16 18.42
C LEU A 141 3.92 0.15 18.81
N THR A 142 2.95 -0.24 17.98
CA THR A 142 1.52 -0.06 18.26
C THR A 142 0.99 -1.12 19.23
N TYR A 143 1.55 -2.34 19.18
CA TYR A 143 1.17 -3.47 20.03
C TYR A 143 2.37 -4.05 20.80
N PRO A 144 3.12 -3.23 21.57
CA PRO A 144 4.42 -3.63 22.12
C PRO A 144 4.32 -4.77 23.12
N ASP A 145 3.17 -4.94 23.78
CA ASP A 145 2.84 -6.02 24.71
C ASP A 145 2.78 -7.40 24.06
N ARG A 146 2.67 -7.46 22.72
CA ARG A 146 2.62 -8.71 21.95
C ARG A 146 4.01 -9.21 21.52
N PHE A 147 5.07 -8.45 21.80
CA PHE A 147 6.42 -8.69 21.29
C PHE A 147 7.47 -8.70 22.39
N SER A 148 8.60 -9.35 22.11
CA SER A 148 9.77 -9.26 22.97
C SER A 148 10.34 -7.83 23.04
N ALA A 149 10.97 -7.51 24.17
CA ALA A 149 11.67 -6.23 24.34
C ALA A 149 12.74 -5.99 23.26
N GLU A 150 13.39 -7.06 22.80
CA GLU A 150 14.34 -7.01 21.68
C GLU A 150 13.67 -6.58 20.38
N ALA A 151 12.50 -7.14 20.05
CA ALA A 151 11.75 -6.74 18.86
C ALA A 151 11.28 -5.28 18.95
N VAL A 152 10.77 -4.84 20.12
CA VAL A 152 10.38 -3.44 20.32
C VAL A 152 11.57 -2.49 20.17
N ALA A 153 12.73 -2.84 20.73
CA ALA A 153 13.96 -2.08 20.58
C ALA A 153 14.42 -2.02 19.11
N GLY A 154 14.38 -3.15 18.39
CA GLY A 154 14.72 -3.22 16.98
C GLY A 154 13.80 -2.36 16.10
N ALA A 155 12.49 -2.42 16.32
CA ALA A 155 11.52 -1.58 15.61
C ALA A 155 11.74 -0.09 15.89
N THR A 156 11.99 0.27 17.15
CA THR A 156 12.30 1.65 17.58
C THR A 156 13.56 2.15 16.88
N ALA A 157 14.63 1.36 16.92
CA ALA A 157 15.90 1.71 16.30
C ALA A 157 15.74 1.90 14.78
N ARG A 158 15.00 1.01 14.11
CA ARG A 158 14.75 1.12 12.67
C ARG A 158 13.97 2.39 12.33
N LEU A 159 12.88 2.71 13.05
CA LEU A 159 12.10 3.92 12.78
C LEU A 159 12.88 5.20 13.10
N ALA A 160 13.77 5.19 14.09
CA ALA A 160 14.66 6.30 14.40
C ALA A 160 15.66 6.62 13.26
N THR A 161 15.93 5.69 12.34
CA THR A 161 16.77 5.99 11.16
C THR A 161 16.09 6.97 10.20
N LEU A 162 14.75 7.05 10.20
CA LEU A 162 13.99 7.92 9.31
C LEU A 162 14.13 9.39 9.72
N THR A 163 14.21 9.68 11.02
CA THR A 163 14.41 11.04 11.52
C THR A 163 15.85 11.51 11.36
N GLN A 164 16.82 10.60 11.43
CA GLN A 164 18.24 10.89 11.22
C GLN A 164 18.61 11.11 9.74
N THR A 165 17.75 10.69 8.80
CA THR A 165 17.98 10.81 7.36
C THR A 165 17.42 12.11 6.76
N ALA A 166 16.74 12.96 7.55
CA ALA A 166 16.32 14.28 7.08
C ALA A 166 17.53 15.24 7.06
N PRO A 167 18.01 15.72 5.89
CA PRO A 167 18.96 16.81 5.88
C PRO A 167 18.27 18.08 6.41
N ALA A 168 18.94 18.79 7.32
CA ALA A 168 18.62 20.18 7.61
C ALA A 168 18.56 20.94 6.27
N SER A 169 17.36 21.37 5.90
CA SER A 169 17.15 22.34 4.81
C SER A 169 17.18 23.74 5.38
#